data_AF-A0A1G1SYT1-F1
#
_entry.id   AF-A0A1G1SYT1-F1
#
_cell.length_a   1.000
_cell.length_b   1.000
_cell.length_c   1.000
_cell.angle_alpha   90.00
_cell.angle_beta   90.00
_cell.angle_gamma   90.00
#
_symmetry.space_group_name_H-M   'P 1'
#
loop_
_entity.id
_entity.type
_entity.pdbx_description
1 polymer ?
#
loop_
_entity_poly.entity_id
_entity_poly.type
_entity_poly.pdbx_seq_one_letter_code
_entity_poly.pdbx_strand_id
1 'polypeptide(L)'
;MSLTWQPNLLPPSGELETRAVLKKLPAARAALAELKGIVATIPNESILLDTLPLQEAKDSSAVENIITTHDELFQAELKVSRPTAASYLNQLAADGLLVKHRLATTNYYVNQPLFELLARLG
;
A
#
# COMPACT_ATOMS: atom_id res chain seq x y z
N MET A 1 19.49 -25.71 27.48
CA MET A 1 18.11 -25.27 27.78
C MET A 1 17.57 -24.62 26.52
N SER A 2 16.65 -25.28 25.83
CA SER A 2 15.98 -24.75 24.63
C SER A 2 14.83 -23.84 25.05
N LEU A 3 14.94 -22.54 24.77
CA LEU A 3 13.83 -21.59 24.87
C LEU A 3 12.92 -21.80 23.65
N THR A 4 11.88 -22.63 23.79
CA THR A 4 10.79 -22.66 22.82
C THR A 4 9.91 -21.44 23.07
N TRP A 5 10.16 -20.36 22.33
CA TRP A 5 9.19 -19.27 22.26
C TRP A 5 7.86 -19.81 21.73
N GLN A 6 6.76 -19.52 22.43
CA GLN A 6 5.40 -19.85 22.00
C GLN A 6 4.58 -18.56 21.95
N PRO A 7 3.85 -18.30 20.86
CA PRO A 7 2.99 -17.13 20.79
C PRO A 7 1.82 -17.27 21.78
N ASN A 8 1.47 -16.17 22.46
CA ASN A 8 0.24 -16.11 23.23
C ASN A 8 -0.97 -16.19 22.29
N LEU A 9 -1.99 -16.95 22.69
CA LEU A 9 -3.23 -17.08 21.93
C LEU A 9 -3.98 -15.75 21.93
N LEU A 10 -4.52 -15.39 20.76
CA LEU A 10 -5.41 -14.23 20.61
C LEU A 10 -6.87 -14.65 20.87
N PRO A 11 -7.69 -13.78 21.49
CA PRO A 11 -7.35 -12.44 21.96
C PRO A 11 -6.55 -12.46 23.29
N PRO A 12 -5.67 -11.48 23.53
CA PRO A 12 -4.97 -11.39 24.80
C PRO A 12 -5.95 -11.12 25.94
N SER A 13 -5.68 -11.69 27.10
CA SER A 13 -6.46 -11.43 28.30
C SER A 13 -6.19 -10.01 28.81
N GLY A 14 -7.08 -9.06 28.53
CA GLY A 14 -6.92 -7.66 28.95
C GLY A 14 -7.86 -6.69 28.25
N GLU A 15 -7.77 -5.41 28.63
CA GLU A 15 -8.49 -4.32 27.96
C GLU A 15 -7.89 -4.07 26.57
N LEU A 16 -8.65 -4.38 25.52
CA LEU A 16 -8.22 -4.23 24.11
C LEU A 16 -8.37 -2.79 23.62
N GLU A 17 -9.39 -2.08 24.12
CA GLU A 17 -9.77 -0.74 23.67
C GLU A 17 -9.19 0.35 24.57
N THR A 18 -7.88 0.56 24.45
CA THR A 18 -7.23 1.61 25.26
C THR A 18 -7.61 3.02 24.78
N ARG A 19 -7.68 3.98 25.71
CA ARG A 19 -7.87 5.40 25.39
C ARG A 19 -6.86 5.91 24.34
N ALA A 20 -5.62 5.43 24.37
CA ALA A 20 -4.59 5.83 23.40
C ALA A 20 -4.94 5.38 21.97
N VAL A 21 -5.37 4.12 21.80
CA VAL A 21 -5.78 3.57 20.50
C VAL A 21 -7.08 4.23 20.04
N LEU A 22 -8.08 4.36 20.92
CA LEU A 22 -9.36 4.99 20.60
C LEU A 22 -9.22 6.45 20.17
N LYS A 23 -8.23 7.20 20.70
CA LYS A 23 -7.93 8.56 20.25
C LYS A 23 -7.39 8.63 18.81
N LYS A 24 -6.70 7.58 18.33
CA LYS A 24 -6.21 7.50 16.95
C LYS A 24 -7.29 7.06 15.96
N LEU A 25 -8.33 6.35 16.43
CA LEU A 25 -9.40 5.79 15.59
C LEU A 25 -10.11 6.84 14.69
N PRO A 26 -10.51 8.04 15.17
CA PRO A 26 -11.16 9.03 14.31
C PRO A 26 -10.30 9.48 13.14
N ALA A 27 -9.01 9.74 13.39
CA ALA A 27 -8.08 10.17 12.36
C ALA A 27 -7.88 9.06 11.32
N ALA A 28 -7.66 7.81 11.76
CA ALA A 28 -7.51 6.66 10.86
C ALA A 28 -8.77 6.41 10.02
N ARG A 29 -9.96 6.59 10.60
CA ARG A 29 -11.24 6.46 9.88
C ARG A 29 -11.45 7.59 8.87
N ALA A 30 -11.08 8.83 9.21
CA ALA A 30 -11.16 9.97 8.29
C ALA A 30 -10.23 9.78 7.08
N ALA A 31 -9.00 9.37 7.34
CA ALA A 31 -8.02 8.98 6.35
C ALA A 31 -8.55 7.91 5.38
N LEU A 32 -9.14 6.82 5.89
CA LEU A 32 -9.73 5.78 5.05
C LEU A 32 -10.95 6.29 4.24
N ALA A 33 -11.75 7.19 4.81
CA ALA A 33 -12.90 7.77 4.12
C ALA A 33 -12.47 8.70 2.97
N GLU A 34 -11.40 9.48 3.16
CA GLU A 34 -10.81 10.34 2.13
C GLU A 34 -10.28 9.49 0.97
N LEU A 35 -9.48 8.46 1.27
CA LEU A 35 -9.00 7.52 0.25
C LEU A 35 -10.17 6.91 -0.52
N LYS A 36 -11.20 6.41 0.17
CA LYS A 36 -12.39 5.84 -0.47
C LYS A 36 -13.11 6.85 -1.37
N GLY A 37 -13.16 8.12 -0.98
CA GLY A 37 -13.71 9.20 -1.80
C GLY A 37 -12.91 9.45 -3.07
N ILE A 38 -11.57 9.46 -2.98
CA ILE A 38 -10.69 9.63 -4.15
C ILE A 38 -10.83 8.44 -5.10
N VAL A 39 -10.86 7.21 -4.58
CA VAL A 39 -11.07 5.99 -5.39
C VAL A 39 -12.33 6.09 -6.24
N ALA A 40 -13.43 6.57 -5.66
CA ALA A 40 -14.72 6.71 -6.34
C ALA A 40 -14.72 7.69 -7.53
N THR A 41 -13.67 8.51 -7.68
CA THR A 41 -13.55 9.49 -8.78
C THR A 41 -12.77 8.93 -9.99
N ILE A 42 -12.23 7.72 -9.88
CA ILE A 42 -11.35 7.13 -10.89
C ILE A 42 -12.18 6.40 -11.96
N PRO A 43 -11.93 6.64 -13.26
CA PRO A 43 -12.69 6.00 -14.34
C PRO A 43 -12.65 4.47 -14.35
N ASN A 44 -11.62 3.86 -13.75
CA ASN A 44 -11.44 2.42 -13.62
C ASN A 44 -10.86 2.04 -12.25
N GLU A 45 -11.73 1.91 -11.25
CA GLU A 45 -11.37 1.51 -9.88
C GLU A 45 -10.63 0.16 -9.79
N SER A 46 -10.87 -0.77 -10.73
CA SER A 46 -10.21 -2.08 -10.75
C SER A 46 -8.69 -1.95 -10.79
N ILE A 47 -8.18 -0.90 -11.42
CA ILE A 47 -6.75 -0.61 -11.49
C ILE A 47 -6.13 -0.51 -10.08
N LEU A 48 -6.83 0.03 -9.09
CA LEU A 48 -6.32 0.10 -7.72
C LEU A 48 -6.25 -1.25 -7.02
N LEU A 49 -7.28 -2.07 -7.17
CA LEU A 49 -7.30 -3.44 -6.63
C LEU A 49 -6.19 -4.29 -7.25
N ASP A 50 -5.87 -4.00 -8.50
CA ASP A 50 -4.83 -4.69 -9.27
C ASP A 50 -3.42 -4.19 -8.92
N THR A 51 -3.27 -2.91 -8.59
CA THR A 51 -1.94 -2.26 -8.42
C THR A 51 -1.50 -2.10 -6.98
N LEU A 52 -2.42 -1.90 -6.02
CA LEU A 52 -2.09 -1.68 -4.61
C LEU A 52 -1.45 -2.91 -3.95
N PRO A 53 -1.97 -4.13 -4.13
CA PRO A 53 -1.34 -5.33 -3.56
C PRO A 53 0.10 -5.50 -4.05
N LEU A 54 0.37 -5.15 -5.31
CA LEU A 54 1.72 -5.22 -5.88
C LEU A 54 2.68 -4.21 -5.27
N GLN A 55 2.21 -3.00 -5.02
CA GLN A 55 3.01 -1.98 -4.34
C GLN A 55 3.29 -2.39 -2.90
N GLU A 56 2.30 -2.93 -2.19
CA GLU A 56 2.49 -3.38 -0.81
C GLU A 56 3.40 -4.62 -0.74
N ALA A 57 3.23 -5.60 -1.63
CA ALA A 57 4.09 -6.77 -1.72
C ALA A 57 5.54 -6.38 -2.00
N LYS A 58 5.78 -5.39 -2.87
CA LYS A 58 7.12 -4.83 -3.12
C LYS A 58 7.70 -4.17 -1.87
N ASP A 59 6.94 -3.27 -1.25
CA ASP A 59 7.45 -2.48 -0.12
C ASP A 59 7.68 -3.37 1.11
N SER A 60 6.82 -4.38 1.32
CA SER A 60 7.04 -5.46 2.28
C SER A 60 8.30 -6.27 1.95
N SER A 61 8.47 -6.70 0.70
CA SER A 61 9.66 -7.44 0.24
C SER A 61 10.96 -6.64 0.35
N ALA A 62 10.90 -5.32 0.19
CA ALA A 62 12.05 -4.43 0.35
C ALA A 62 12.52 -4.37 1.80
N VAL A 63 11.59 -4.43 2.78
CA VAL A 63 11.94 -4.57 4.21
C VAL A 63 12.68 -5.89 4.47
N GLU A 64 12.39 -6.93 3.69
CA GLU A 64 13.01 -8.26 3.80
C GLU A 64 14.28 -8.45 2.94
N ASN A 65 14.82 -7.38 2.33
CA ASN A 65 15.98 -7.41 1.40
C ASN A 65 15.75 -8.23 0.10
N ILE A 66 14.52 -8.37 -0.36
CA ILE A 66 14.18 -8.97 -1.66
C ILE A 66 13.98 -7.84 -2.69
N ILE A 67 14.93 -7.68 -3.62
CA ILE A 67 14.91 -6.59 -4.62
C ILE A 67 14.30 -7.11 -5.93
N THR A 68 13.08 -6.67 -6.26
CA THR A 68 12.40 -6.93 -7.54
C THR A 68 11.98 -5.62 -8.23
N THR A 69 11.89 -5.61 -9.57
CA THR A 69 11.51 -4.43 -10.36
C THR A 69 9.99 -4.29 -10.58
N HIS A 70 9.52 -3.04 -10.78
CA HIS A 70 8.07 -2.74 -10.92
C HIS A 70 7.41 -3.46 -12.10
N ASP A 71 8.10 -3.57 -13.24
CA ASP A 71 7.53 -4.15 -14.45
C ASP A 71 7.38 -5.68 -14.37
N GLU A 72 8.24 -6.35 -13.58
CA GLU A 72 8.25 -7.81 -13.43
C GLU A 72 7.18 -8.28 -12.45
N LEU A 73 6.97 -7.57 -11.33
CA LEU A 73 5.88 -7.85 -10.38
C LEU A 73 4.50 -7.68 -11.05
N PHE A 74 4.31 -6.58 -11.76
CA PHE A 74 3.06 -6.28 -12.45
C PHE A 74 2.71 -7.31 -13.52
N GLN A 75 3.69 -7.79 -14.30
CA GLN A 75 3.46 -8.84 -15.30
C GLN A 75 3.14 -10.19 -14.66
N ALA A 76 3.85 -10.55 -13.58
CA ALA A 76 3.71 -11.84 -12.93
C ALA A 76 2.34 -12.03 -12.25
N GLU A 77 1.80 -10.99 -11.64
CA GLU A 77 0.62 -11.11 -10.78
C GLU A 77 -0.69 -10.75 -11.49
N LEU A 78 -0.68 -9.73 -12.36
CA LEU A 78 -1.88 -9.31 -13.10
C LEU A 78 -2.12 -10.08 -14.38
N LYS A 79 -1.16 -10.91 -14.83
CA LYS A 79 -1.19 -11.58 -16.13
C LYS A 79 -1.45 -10.63 -17.32
N VAL A 80 -1.11 -9.35 -17.16
CA VAL A 80 -1.26 -8.33 -18.19
C VAL A 80 0.08 -8.06 -18.88
N SER A 81 0.02 -7.60 -20.12
CA SER A 81 1.22 -7.23 -20.86
C SER A 81 1.88 -5.99 -20.25
N ARG A 82 3.20 -5.88 -20.40
CA ARG A 82 4.00 -4.73 -19.94
C ARG A 82 3.44 -3.36 -20.36
N PRO A 83 2.92 -3.17 -21.59
CA PRO A 83 2.25 -1.91 -21.98
C PRO A 83 0.99 -1.60 -21.17
N THR A 84 0.19 -2.62 -20.84
CA THR A 84 -1.04 -2.46 -20.04
C THR A 84 -0.70 -2.07 -18.60
N ALA A 85 0.29 -2.72 -17.99
CA ALA A 85 0.78 -2.34 -16.66
C ALA A 85 1.31 -0.90 -16.62
N ALA A 86 2.09 -0.50 -17.64
CA ALA A 86 2.59 0.86 -17.76
C ALA A 86 1.45 1.89 -17.93
N SER A 87 0.40 1.54 -18.70
CA SER A 87 -0.81 2.37 -18.85
C SER A 87 -1.49 2.61 -17.51
N TYR A 88 -1.68 1.55 -16.72
CA TYR A 88 -2.29 1.63 -15.39
C TYR A 88 -1.50 2.52 -14.42
N LEU A 89 -0.17 2.36 -14.37
CA LEU A 89 0.68 3.19 -13.52
C LEU A 89 0.65 4.67 -13.92
N ASN A 90 0.59 4.96 -15.22
CA ASN A 90 0.45 6.34 -15.70
C ASN A 90 -0.94 6.92 -15.39
N GLN A 91 -2.00 6.11 -15.49
CA GLN A 91 -3.36 6.56 -15.16
C GLN A 91 -3.48 6.90 -13.68
N LEU A 92 -2.99 6.02 -12.79
CA LEU A 92 -2.97 6.29 -11.36
C LEU A 92 -2.12 7.51 -10.99
N ALA A 93 -1.05 7.78 -11.74
CA ALA A 93 -0.27 8.99 -11.56
C ALA A 93 -1.02 10.25 -12.04
N ALA A 94 -1.78 10.15 -13.12
CA ALA A 94 -2.63 11.23 -13.62
C ALA A 94 -3.79 11.55 -12.66
N ASP A 95 -4.35 10.52 -12.03
CA ASP A 95 -5.43 10.64 -11.03
C ASP A 95 -4.90 11.10 -9.66
N GLY A 96 -3.61 11.40 -9.55
CA GLY A 96 -2.97 11.97 -8.36
C GLY A 96 -2.72 10.97 -7.23
N LEU A 97 -2.96 9.68 -7.45
CA LEU A 97 -2.76 8.61 -6.46
C LEU A 97 -1.34 8.11 -6.39
N LEU A 98 -0.58 8.23 -7.48
CA LEU A 98 0.83 7.89 -7.52
C LEU A 98 1.65 9.09 -7.96
N VAL A 99 2.84 9.21 -7.39
CA VAL A 99 3.87 10.12 -7.86
C VAL A 99 4.93 9.28 -8.57
N LYS A 100 5.15 9.61 -9.84
CA LYS A 100 6.21 8.99 -10.63
C LYS A 100 7.54 9.64 -10.30
N HIS A 101 8.50 8.83 -9.87
CA HIS A 101 9.87 9.24 -9.61
C HIS A 101 10.83 8.51 -10.56
N ARG A 102 11.87 9.21 -10.98
CA ARG A 102 12.91 8.65 -11.84
C ARG A 102 14.13 8.29 -10.99
N LEU A 103 14.53 7.01 -11.01
CA LEU A 103 15.77 6.54 -10.39
C LEU A 103 16.69 5.98 -11.48
N ALA A 104 17.75 6.73 -11.80
CA ALA A 104 18.69 6.40 -12.87
C ALA A 104 17.98 6.12 -14.22
N THR A 105 17.86 4.84 -14.60
CA THR A 105 17.25 4.37 -15.85
C THR A 105 15.83 3.84 -15.69
N THR A 106 15.32 3.72 -14.47
CA THR A 106 13.99 3.17 -14.19
C THR A 106 13.07 4.22 -13.59
N ASN A 107 11.77 4.08 -13.85
CA ASN A 107 10.74 4.85 -13.15
C ASN A 107 10.18 3.98 -12.03
N TYR A 108 9.99 4.56 -10.85
CA TYR A 108 9.24 3.96 -9.76
C TYR A 108 8.06 4.85 -9.41
N TYR A 109 7.00 4.25 -8.89
CA TYR A 109 5.78 4.97 -8.54
C TYR A 109 5.58 4.83 -7.03
N VAL A 110 5.30 5.96 -6.37
CA VAL A 110 5.09 6.01 -4.92
C VAL A 110 3.69 6.51 -4.65
N ASN A 111 2.95 5.81 -3.79
CA ASN A 111 1.67 6.29 -3.28
C ASN A 111 1.88 7.37 -2.22
N GLN A 112 2.35 8.53 -2.66
CA GLN A 112 2.65 9.65 -1.79
C GLN A 112 1.41 10.20 -1.06
N PRO A 113 0.20 10.29 -1.66
CA PRO A 113 -1.00 10.66 -0.92
C PRO A 113 -1.30 9.70 0.23
N LEU A 114 -1.17 8.39 0.02
CA LEU A 114 -1.32 7.40 1.09
C LEU A 114 -0.26 7.60 2.18
N PHE A 115 0.99 7.83 1.79
CA PHE A 115 2.07 8.07 2.75
C PHE A 115 1.81 9.32 3.60
N GLU A 116 1.41 10.43 2.98
CA GLU A 116 1.08 11.69 3.68
C GLU A 116 -0.12 11.52 4.60
N LEU A 117 -1.14 10.79 4.15
CA LEU A 117 -2.33 10.45 4.92
C LEU A 117 -1.98 9.60 6.15
N LEU A 118 -1.10 8.61 6.00
CA LEU A 118 -0.59 7.79 7.11
C LEU A 118 0.35 8.58 8.04
N ALA A 119 1.20 9.45 7.50
CA ALA A 119 2.13 10.27 8.29
C ALA A 119 1.40 11.26 9.22
N ARG A 120 0.20 11.70 8.85
CA ARG A 120 -0.68 12.56 9.68
C ARG A 120 -1.32 11.81 10.86
N LEU A 121 -1.28 10.48 10.87
CA LEU A 121 -1.80 9.63 11.97
C LEU A 121 -0.75 9.36 13.08
N GLY A 122 0.49 9.80 12.86
CA GLY A 122 1.63 9.66 13.76
C GLY A 122 1.49 10.45 15.04
#